data_AF-A0A2I3LJQ7-F1
#
_entry.id   AF-A0A2I3LJQ7-F1
#
_cell.length_a   1.000
_cell.length_b   1.000
_cell.length_c   1.000
_cell.angle_alpha   90.00
_cell.angle_beta   90.00
_cell.angle_gamma   90.00
#
_symmetry.space_group_name_H-M   'P 1'
#
loop_
_entity.id
_entity.type
_entity.pdbx_description
1 polymer ?
#
loop_
_entity_poly.entity_id
_entity_poly.type
_entity_poly.pdbx_seq_one_letter_code
_entity_poly.pdbx_strand_id
1 'polypeptide(L)'
;MPEVQRKPKITASRKLLLKSLMLAKAKECWEQEHEEREAEKVRYLAERIPTLQTRGLSLSALQDLCRELHAKVEVVDEERYDIEAKCLHNTREIKDLKLKVMDLRGKFKRPPLRRVRVSADAMLRALLGSKHKVSMDLRANLKSVKKEDTEKVRSLSSEPSTLFPTSFPLVNPSHGLRQAQKLLLEASQLDRENVLECFGRPVWEERKKTCSLPSGCSQSDEETRT
;
A
#
# COMPACT_ATOMS: atom_id res chain seq x y z
N MET A 1 -13.24 -50.34 -25.00
CA MET A 1 -13.54 -50.38 -23.56
C MET A 1 -13.23 -49.00 -22.97
N PRO A 2 -14.16 -48.31 -22.31
CA PRO A 2 -13.88 -47.01 -21.71
C PRO A 2 -12.97 -47.19 -20.50
N GLU A 3 -11.88 -46.44 -20.45
CA GLU A 3 -10.88 -46.51 -19.40
C GLU A 3 -11.43 -45.93 -18.09
N VAL A 4 -11.53 -46.77 -17.05
CA VAL A 4 -12.06 -46.39 -15.73
C VAL A 4 -11.10 -45.43 -15.05
N GLN A 5 -11.42 -44.14 -15.07
CA GLN A 5 -10.61 -43.11 -14.41
C GLN A 5 -10.53 -43.36 -12.91
N ARG A 6 -9.31 -43.59 -12.41
CA ARG A 6 -9.04 -43.81 -10.99
C ARG A 6 -9.40 -42.55 -10.20
N LYS A 7 -10.26 -42.70 -9.18
CA LYS A 7 -10.62 -41.59 -8.27
C LYS A 7 -9.34 -41.06 -7.59
N PRO A 8 -9.08 -39.74 -7.62
CA PRO A 8 -7.87 -39.19 -7.01
C PRO A 8 -7.89 -39.39 -5.49
N LYS A 9 -6.74 -39.78 -4.93
CA LYS A 9 -6.56 -40.08 -3.48
C LYS A 9 -6.90 -38.89 -2.57
N ILE A 10 -6.86 -37.66 -3.09
CA ILE A 10 -7.20 -36.43 -2.37
C ILE A 10 -8.39 -35.77 -3.06
N THR A 11 -9.45 -35.55 -2.30
CA THR A 11 -10.66 -34.86 -2.76
C THR A 11 -10.36 -33.38 -3.08
N ALA A 12 -11.07 -32.81 -4.06
CA ALA A 12 -10.95 -31.40 -4.41
C ALA A 12 -11.24 -30.49 -3.19
N SER A 13 -12.21 -30.86 -2.36
CA SER A 13 -12.56 -30.15 -1.12
C SER A 13 -11.38 -30.04 -0.15
N ARG A 14 -10.60 -31.11 0.03
CA ARG A 14 -9.41 -31.07 0.89
C ARG A 14 -8.33 -30.14 0.34
N LYS A 15 -8.13 -30.13 -0.98
CA LYS A 15 -7.17 -29.20 -1.61
C LYS A 15 -7.60 -27.74 -1.43
N LEU A 16 -8.90 -27.44 -1.52
CA LEU A 16 -9.42 -26.10 -1.30
C LEU A 16 -9.28 -25.66 0.16
N LEU A 17 -9.58 -26.54 1.11
CA LEU A 17 -9.38 -26.28 2.54
C LEU A 17 -7.91 -25.92 2.83
N LEU A 18 -6.96 -26.73 2.33
CA LEU A 18 -5.53 -26.48 2.52
C LEU A 18 -5.10 -25.14 1.91
N LYS A 19 -5.56 -24.80 0.69
CA LYS A 19 -5.30 -23.48 0.08
C LYS A 19 -5.83 -22.34 0.93
N SER A 20 -7.04 -22.49 1.49
CA SER A 20 -7.63 -21.49 2.38
C SER A 20 -6.80 -21.29 3.65
N LEU A 21 -6.34 -22.38 4.27
CA LEU A 21 -5.48 -22.33 5.46
C LEU A 21 -4.13 -21.70 5.15
N MET A 22 -3.52 -22.03 4.00
CA MET A 22 -2.26 -21.41 3.57
C MET A 22 -2.42 -19.90 3.33
N LEU A 23 -3.51 -19.48 2.70
CA LEU A 23 -3.79 -18.05 2.49
C LEU A 23 -4.05 -17.31 3.81
N ALA A 24 -4.77 -17.95 4.74
CA ALA A 24 -5.00 -17.38 6.07
C ALA A 24 -3.68 -17.18 6.82
N LYS A 25 -2.79 -18.20 6.82
CA LYS A 25 -1.48 -18.07 7.46
C LYS A 25 -0.57 -17.07 6.76
N ALA A 26 -0.59 -17.02 5.43
CA ALA A 26 0.17 -16.04 4.67
C ALA A 26 -0.27 -14.60 4.97
N LYS A 27 -1.57 -14.36 5.17
CA LYS A 27 -2.10 -13.06 5.58
C LYS A 27 -1.61 -12.66 6.98
N GLU A 28 -1.68 -13.59 7.94
CA GLU A 28 -1.18 -13.37 9.30
C GLU A 28 0.31 -13.03 9.30
N CYS A 29 1.15 -13.80 8.59
CA CYS A 29 2.58 -13.52 8.47
C CYS A 29 2.86 -12.18 7.80
N TRP A 30 2.05 -11.79 6.80
CA TRP A 30 2.19 -10.51 6.12
C TRP A 30 1.86 -9.32 7.03
N GLU A 31 0.82 -9.44 7.87
CA GLU A 31 0.45 -8.43 8.86
C GLU A 31 1.53 -8.30 9.94
N GLN A 32 2.04 -9.43 10.44
CA GLN A 32 3.14 -9.46 11.41
C GLN A 32 4.41 -8.79 10.85
N GLU A 33 4.84 -9.16 9.63
CA GLU A 33 6.03 -8.54 9.01
C GLU A 33 5.84 -7.03 8.80
N HIS A 34 4.62 -6.60 8.49
CA HIS A 34 4.30 -5.18 8.35
C HIS A 34 4.43 -4.44 9.69
N GLU A 35 3.91 -5.01 10.78
CA GLU A 35 4.03 -4.43 12.12
C GLU A 35 5.50 -4.37 12.58
N GLU A 36 6.26 -5.44 12.35
CA GLU A 36 7.70 -5.50 12.66
C GLU A 36 8.48 -4.44 11.87
N ARG A 37 8.14 -4.24 10.58
CA ARG A 37 8.78 -3.22 9.73
C ARG A 37 8.50 -1.79 10.23
N GLU A 38 7.27 -1.49 10.63
CA GLU A 38 6.93 -0.17 11.17
C GLU A 38 7.57 0.05 12.55
N ALA A 39 7.62 -0.98 13.41
CA ALA A 39 8.30 -0.90 14.69
C ALA A 39 9.81 -0.65 14.52
N GLU A 40 10.45 -1.34 13.57
CA GLU A 40 11.85 -1.14 13.21
C GLU A 40 12.11 0.27 12.71
N LYS A 41 11.24 0.78 11.82
CA LYS A 41 11.31 2.16 11.30
C LYS A 41 11.26 3.18 12.43
N VAL A 42 10.35 3.01 13.39
CA VAL A 42 10.26 3.89 14.57
C VAL A 42 11.53 3.81 15.42
N ARG A 43 12.05 2.60 15.67
CA ARG A 43 13.30 2.40 16.43
C ARG A 43 14.49 3.09 15.74
N TYR A 44 14.65 2.84 14.44
CA TYR A 44 15.71 3.43 13.63
C TYR A 44 15.65 4.96 13.61
N LEU A 45 14.45 5.54 13.47
CA LEU A 45 14.27 7.00 13.51
C LEU A 45 14.55 7.58 14.89
N ALA A 46 14.16 6.89 15.97
CA ALA A 46 14.46 7.34 17.34
C ALA A 46 15.96 7.37 17.65
N GLU A 47 16.73 6.43 17.09
CA GLU A 47 18.20 6.40 17.20
C GLU A 47 18.87 7.48 16.35
N ARG A 48 18.40 7.69 15.11
CA ARG A 48 18.98 8.66 14.17
C ARG A 48 18.62 10.11 14.49
N ILE A 49 17.42 10.34 15.00
CA ILE A 49 16.85 11.66 15.27
C ILE A 49 16.31 11.65 16.71
N PRO A 50 17.18 11.84 17.71
CA PRO A 50 16.74 11.97 19.09
C PRO A 50 15.89 13.23 19.26
N THR A 51 14.97 13.19 20.22
CA THR A 51 14.09 14.33 20.52
C THR A 51 14.90 15.57 20.89
N LEU A 52 14.73 16.64 20.13
CA LEU A 52 15.44 17.90 20.34
C LEU A 52 14.97 18.56 21.64
N GLN A 53 15.91 18.77 22.57
CA GLN A 53 15.67 19.51 23.80
C GLN A 53 16.21 20.93 23.64
N THR A 54 15.31 21.89 23.44
CA THR A 54 15.67 23.31 23.28
C THR A 54 15.52 24.12 24.57
N ARG A 55 14.89 23.55 25.59
CA ARG A 55 14.64 24.22 26.88
C ARG A 55 15.93 24.30 27.69
N GLY A 56 16.23 25.50 28.18
CA GLY A 56 17.40 25.74 29.05
C GLY A 56 18.72 25.96 28.32
N LEU A 57 18.74 25.99 26.98
CA LEU A 57 19.92 26.35 26.20
C LEU A 57 20.15 27.86 26.21
N SER A 58 21.41 28.29 26.26
CA SER A 58 21.79 29.69 26.04
C SER A 58 21.64 30.07 24.56
N LEU A 59 21.58 31.38 24.27
CA LEU A 59 21.43 31.87 22.89
C LEU A 59 22.54 31.36 21.95
N SER A 60 23.79 31.32 22.43
CA SER A 60 24.92 30.81 21.64
C SER A 60 24.75 29.32 21.32
N ALA A 61 24.43 28.50 22.32
CA ALA A 61 24.23 27.08 22.14
C ALA A 61 23.08 26.76 21.17
N LEU A 62 22.02 27.60 21.19
CA LEU A 62 20.91 27.48 20.25
C LEU A 62 21.34 27.80 18.81
N GLN A 63 22.17 28.84 18.60
CA GLN A 63 22.71 29.17 17.29
C GLN A 63 23.64 28.06 16.75
N ASP A 64 24.47 27.47 17.61
CA ASP A 64 25.32 26.33 17.25
C ASP A 64 24.49 25.12 16.83
N LEU A 65 23.45 24.78 17.59
CA LEU A 65 22.52 23.71 17.24
C LEU A 65 21.83 23.95 15.90
N CYS A 66 21.39 25.18 15.61
CA CYS A 66 20.79 25.51 14.32
C CYS A 66 21.76 25.33 13.16
N ARG A 67 23.04 25.72 13.33
CA ARG A 67 24.09 25.52 12.32
C ARG A 67 24.36 24.03 12.08
N GLU A 68 24.45 23.24 13.16
CA GLU A 68 24.67 21.80 13.08
C GLU A 68 23.51 21.08 12.38
N LEU A 69 22.27 21.41 12.74
CA LEU A 69 21.09 20.83 12.09
C LEU A 69 21.02 21.17 10.61
N HIS A 70 21.33 22.42 10.23
CA HIS A 70 21.35 22.83 8.83
C HIS A 70 22.39 22.04 8.02
N ALA A 71 23.60 21.85 8.55
CA ALA A 71 24.63 21.04 7.89
C ALA A 71 24.20 19.57 7.76
N LYS A 72 23.55 18.99 8.79
CA LYS A 72 23.03 17.62 8.74
C LYS A 72 21.92 17.46 7.71
N VAL A 73 21.03 18.44 7.56
CA VAL A 73 19.96 18.42 6.56
C VAL A 73 20.53 18.35 5.15
N GLU A 74 21.56 19.14 4.84
CA GLU A 74 22.21 19.11 3.52
C GLU A 74 22.76 17.71 3.17
N VAL A 75 23.45 17.06 4.12
CA VAL A 75 23.98 15.70 3.93
C VAL A 75 22.85 14.67 3.77
N VAL A 76 21.83 14.72 4.62
CA VAL A 76 20.70 13.77 4.58
C VAL A 76 19.89 13.94 3.28
N ASP A 77 19.75 15.17 2.78
CA ASP A 77 19.05 15.41 1.52
C ASP A 77 19.81 14.88 0.30
N GLU A 78 21.15 14.96 0.31
CA GLU A 78 21.98 14.31 -0.70
C GLU A 78 21.82 12.78 -0.66
N GLU A 79 21.92 12.17 0.52
CA GLU A 79 21.68 10.73 0.70
C GLU A 79 20.27 10.32 0.23
N ARG A 80 19.25 11.12 0.55
CA ARG A 80 17.87 10.91 0.12
C ARG A 80 17.75 10.93 -1.40
N TYR A 81 18.42 11.88 -2.06
CA TYR A 81 18.42 11.99 -3.52
C TYR A 81 19.04 10.76 -4.19
N ASP A 82 20.17 10.28 -3.68
CA ASP A 82 20.83 9.08 -4.20
C ASP A 82 19.99 7.82 -4.02
N ILE A 83 19.33 7.67 -2.86
CA ILE A 83 18.42 6.57 -2.59
C ILE A 83 17.22 6.63 -3.54
N GLU A 84 16.65 7.81 -3.75
CA GLU A 84 15.53 8.01 -4.68
C GLU A 84 15.92 7.64 -6.12
N ALA A 85 17.10 8.06 -6.57
CA ALA A 85 17.63 7.71 -7.89
C ALA A 85 17.78 6.19 -8.08
N LYS A 86 18.31 5.48 -7.07
CA LYS A 86 18.41 4.01 -7.05
C LYS A 86 17.04 3.34 -7.09
N CYS A 87 16.08 3.80 -6.27
CA CYS A 87 14.71 3.31 -6.27
C CYS A 87 14.02 3.49 -7.63
N LEU A 88 14.23 4.64 -8.28
CA LEU A 88 13.70 4.93 -9.62
C LEU A 88 14.33 4.04 -10.69
N HIS A 89 15.62 3.75 -10.59
CA HIS A 89 16.30 2.82 -11.48
C HIS A 89 15.69 1.41 -11.36
N ASN A 90 15.64 0.86 -10.15
CA ASN A 90 15.07 -0.47 -9.90
C ASN A 90 13.59 -0.55 -10.33
N THR A 91 12.82 0.51 -10.09
CA THR A 91 11.41 0.60 -10.51
C THR A 91 11.27 0.56 -12.04
N ARG A 92 12.18 1.20 -12.78
CA ARG A 92 12.22 1.14 -14.24
C ARG A 92 12.56 -0.27 -14.72
N GLU A 93 13.58 -0.89 -14.15
CA GLU A 93 13.97 -2.26 -14.50
C GLU A 93 12.84 -3.27 -14.25
N ILE A 94 12.15 -3.17 -13.10
CA ILE A 94 10.99 -4.02 -12.79
C ILE A 94 9.87 -3.82 -13.81
N LYS A 95 9.60 -2.58 -14.24
CA LYS A 95 8.60 -2.29 -15.28
C LYS A 95 8.99 -2.94 -16.60
N ASP A 96 10.24 -2.79 -17.01
CA ASP A 96 10.75 -3.35 -18.27
C ASP A 96 10.71 -4.88 -18.25
N LEU A 97 11.14 -5.50 -17.15
CA LEU A 97 11.05 -6.95 -16.94
C LEU A 97 9.59 -7.42 -16.95
N LYS A 98 8.67 -6.68 -16.32
CA LYS A 98 7.25 -7.00 -16.33
C LYS A 98 6.66 -6.95 -17.74
N LEU A 99 7.06 -5.98 -18.57
CA LEU A 99 6.66 -5.92 -19.98
C LEU A 99 7.20 -7.14 -20.75
N LYS A 100 8.50 -7.46 -20.61
CA LYS A 100 9.12 -8.63 -21.24
C LYS A 100 8.41 -9.94 -20.85
N VAL A 101 8.10 -10.12 -19.57
CA VAL A 101 7.34 -11.29 -19.08
C VAL A 101 5.95 -11.33 -19.72
N MET A 102 5.27 -10.19 -19.85
CA MET A 102 3.95 -10.14 -20.50
C MET A 102 4.01 -10.51 -21.98
N ASP A 103 5.03 -10.06 -22.72
CA ASP A 103 5.21 -10.41 -24.12
C ASP A 103 5.55 -11.91 -24.31
N LEU A 104 6.40 -12.46 -23.43
CA LEU A 104 6.76 -13.89 -23.45
C LEU A 104 5.60 -14.82 -23.08
N ARG A 105 4.70 -14.40 -22.16
CA ARG A 105 3.57 -15.23 -21.72
C ARG A 105 2.53 -15.50 -22.82
N GLY A 106 2.56 -14.75 -23.92
CA GLY A 106 1.74 -14.97 -25.12
C GLY A 106 0.23 -14.70 -24.95
N LYS A 107 -0.44 -14.33 -26.06
CA LYS A 107 -1.91 -14.22 -26.28
C LYS A 107 -2.79 -13.35 -25.36
N PHE A 108 -2.27 -12.69 -24.32
CA PHE A 108 -2.98 -11.60 -23.63
C PHE A 108 -2.25 -10.27 -23.86
N LYS A 109 -2.13 -9.84 -25.13
CA LYS A 109 -1.93 -8.41 -25.41
C LYS A 109 -3.08 -7.70 -24.69
N ARG A 110 -2.79 -6.71 -23.84
CA ARG A 110 -3.82 -5.92 -23.15
C ARG A 110 -4.83 -5.48 -24.24
N PRO A 111 -6.09 -5.94 -24.21
CA PRO A 111 -7.03 -5.58 -25.26
C PRO A 111 -7.05 -4.06 -25.38
N PRO A 112 -7.02 -3.47 -26.59
CA PRO A 112 -7.02 -2.02 -26.76
C PRO A 112 -8.18 -1.45 -25.93
N LEU A 113 -7.88 -0.44 -25.11
CA LEU A 113 -8.81 0.09 -24.12
C LEU A 113 -10.09 0.56 -24.84
N ARG A 114 -11.12 -0.29 -24.86
CA ARG A 114 -12.46 0.09 -25.31
C ARG A 114 -12.97 1.12 -24.31
N ARG A 115 -13.58 2.20 -24.77
CA ARG A 115 -14.27 3.16 -23.89
C ARG A 115 -15.38 2.41 -23.16
N VAL A 116 -15.12 2.05 -21.91
CA VAL A 116 -16.12 1.43 -21.04
C VAL A 116 -17.04 2.56 -20.61
N ARG A 117 -18.28 2.55 -21.12
CA ARG A 117 -19.34 3.41 -20.58
C ARG A 117 -19.55 3.06 -19.11
N VAL A 118 -19.90 4.06 -18.31
CA VAL A 118 -20.25 3.89 -16.88
C VAL A 118 -21.19 2.69 -16.74
N SER A 119 -20.82 1.73 -15.88
CA SER A 119 -21.60 0.51 -15.68
C SER A 119 -23.00 0.85 -15.18
N ALA A 120 -23.99 -0.01 -15.46
CA ALA A 120 -25.36 0.21 -15.00
C ALA A 120 -25.43 0.42 -13.47
N ASP A 121 -24.65 -0.34 -12.69
CA ASP A 121 -24.58 -0.19 -11.22
C ASP A 121 -23.97 1.16 -10.79
N ALA A 122 -22.92 1.63 -11.49
CA ALA A 122 -22.33 2.94 -11.19
C ALA A 122 -23.27 4.09 -11.54
N MET A 123 -24.00 3.97 -12.66
CA MET A 123 -25.02 4.94 -13.05
C MET A 123 -26.20 4.94 -12.08
N LEU A 124 -26.70 3.77 -11.68
CA LEU A 124 -27.82 3.66 -10.74
C LEU A 124 -27.44 4.13 -9.33
N ARG A 125 -26.21 3.87 -8.87
CA ARG A 125 -25.70 4.40 -7.61
C ARG A 125 -25.53 5.91 -7.64
N ALA A 126 -25.12 6.48 -8.76
CA ALA A 126 -25.00 7.93 -8.94
C ALA A 126 -26.36 8.64 -9.02
N LEU A 127 -27.35 8.03 -9.70
CA LEU A 127 -28.69 8.60 -9.88
C LEU A 127 -29.61 8.38 -8.67
N LEU A 128 -29.50 7.23 -7.99
CA LEU A 128 -30.44 6.81 -6.93
C LEU A 128 -29.81 6.75 -5.54
N GLY A 129 -28.50 7.00 -5.43
CA GLY A 129 -27.78 7.08 -4.16
C GLY A 129 -28.02 5.86 -3.26
N SER A 130 -28.45 6.12 -2.02
CA SER A 130 -28.68 5.11 -0.99
C SER A 130 -29.87 4.18 -1.23
N LYS A 131 -30.75 4.46 -2.20
CA LYS A 131 -31.89 3.59 -2.54
C LYS A 131 -31.49 2.35 -3.35
N HIS A 132 -30.34 2.35 -4.03
CA HIS A 132 -29.92 1.19 -4.82
C HIS A 132 -29.10 0.19 -3.96
N LYS A 133 -29.82 -0.70 -3.25
CA LYS A 133 -29.24 -1.81 -2.46
C LYS A 133 -29.17 -3.16 -3.21
N VAL A 134 -29.48 -3.18 -4.51
CA VAL A 134 -29.49 -4.41 -5.30
C VAL A 134 -28.12 -4.57 -5.95
N SER A 135 -27.23 -5.38 -5.37
CA SER A 135 -26.05 -5.80 -6.13
C SER A 135 -26.51 -6.75 -7.22
N MET A 136 -26.17 -6.47 -8.48
CA MET A 136 -26.41 -7.38 -9.61
C MET A 136 -25.48 -8.61 -9.58
N ASP A 137 -24.93 -8.95 -8.41
CA ASP A 137 -24.16 -10.16 -8.20
C ASP A 137 -25.11 -11.34 -8.33
N LEU A 138 -24.74 -12.36 -9.11
CA LEU A 138 -25.51 -13.62 -9.25
C LEU A 138 -25.90 -14.23 -7.89
N ARG A 139 -25.13 -13.92 -6.85
CA ARG A 139 -25.28 -14.42 -5.48
C ARG A 139 -26.43 -13.76 -4.71
N ALA A 140 -26.85 -12.54 -5.05
CA ALA A 140 -27.89 -11.81 -4.32
C ALA A 140 -29.32 -12.25 -4.66
N ASN A 141 -29.52 -12.92 -5.80
CA ASN A 141 -30.84 -13.33 -6.31
C ASN A 141 -31.20 -14.80 -6.00
N LEU A 142 -30.30 -15.56 -5.37
CA LEU A 142 -30.54 -16.95 -5.01
C LEU A 142 -31.27 -17.02 -3.67
N LYS A 143 -32.43 -17.69 -3.63
CA LYS A 143 -33.15 -17.97 -2.36
C LYS A 143 -32.24 -18.80 -1.45
N SER A 144 -31.92 -18.29 -0.27
CA SER A 144 -31.31 -19.08 0.78
C SER A 144 -32.30 -20.14 1.26
N VAL A 145 -32.09 -21.41 0.89
CA VAL A 145 -32.80 -22.53 1.52
C VAL A 145 -32.21 -22.66 2.92
N LYS A 146 -33.02 -22.35 3.95
CA LYS A 146 -32.69 -22.68 5.34
C LYS A 146 -32.49 -24.19 5.41
N LYS A 147 -31.26 -24.64 5.63
CA LYS A 147 -31.03 -26.02 6.08
C LYS A 147 -31.45 -26.02 7.55
N GLU A 148 -32.63 -26.55 7.81
CA GLU A 148 -33.02 -26.87 9.19
C GLU A 148 -32.12 -28.00 9.69
N ASP A 149 -31.66 -27.84 10.92
CA ASP A 149 -30.86 -28.81 11.66
C ASP A 149 -31.60 -30.14 11.79
N THR A 150 -30.92 -31.26 11.53
CA THR A 150 -31.44 -32.60 11.87
C THR A 150 -30.33 -33.43 12.52
N GLU A 151 -30.57 -33.73 13.79
CA GLU A 151 -30.12 -34.87 14.61
C GLU A 151 -28.63 -35.10 14.94
N LYS A 152 -28.26 -34.59 16.11
CA LYS A 152 -27.96 -35.36 17.34
C LYS A 152 -28.22 -36.89 17.25
N VAL A 153 -27.19 -37.74 17.22
CA VAL A 153 -26.99 -38.92 18.10
C VAL A 153 -25.50 -39.36 18.09
N ARG A 154 -24.76 -39.08 19.17
CA ARG A 154 -23.89 -40.03 19.91
C ARG A 154 -23.08 -39.30 21.00
N SER A 155 -23.72 -39.14 22.15
CA SER A 155 -23.10 -39.24 23.48
C SER A 155 -22.90 -40.75 23.76
N LEU A 156 -21.84 -41.33 24.35
CA LEU A 156 -20.91 -40.93 25.40
C LEU A 156 -19.61 -41.76 25.27
N SER A 157 -18.43 -41.20 25.59
CA SER A 157 -17.57 -41.63 26.71
C SER A 157 -16.18 -40.98 26.71
N SER A 158 -15.78 -40.55 27.91
CA SER A 158 -14.46 -40.08 28.41
C SER A 158 -13.93 -38.68 28.04
N GLU A 159 -14.21 -37.73 28.93
CA GLU A 159 -13.40 -36.56 29.34
C GLU A 159 -12.12 -37.02 30.12
N PRO A 160 -11.14 -36.15 30.51
CA PRO A 160 -11.15 -34.68 30.45
C PRO A 160 -9.83 -33.99 29.98
N SER A 161 -9.93 -32.66 29.84
CA SER A 161 -8.97 -31.62 30.28
C SER A 161 -8.47 -30.71 29.16
N THR A 162 -9.05 -29.52 29.04
CA THR A 162 -8.41 -28.23 29.39
C THR A 162 -9.26 -27.06 28.91
N LEU A 163 -9.45 -26.11 29.83
CA LEU A 163 -10.13 -24.83 29.66
C LEU A 163 -9.55 -24.01 28.50
N PHE A 164 -10.39 -23.46 27.61
CA PHE A 164 -10.31 -22.06 27.14
C PHE A 164 -11.68 -21.60 26.61
N PRO A 165 -12.09 -20.34 26.84
CA PRO A 165 -13.46 -19.91 26.64
C PRO A 165 -13.79 -19.60 25.18
N THR A 166 -15.00 -19.99 24.83
CA THR A 166 -15.76 -19.62 23.65
C THR A 166 -16.00 -18.11 23.56
N SER A 167 -15.62 -17.48 22.44
CA SER A 167 -16.48 -16.61 21.60
C SER A 167 -15.66 -15.88 20.55
N PHE A 168 -15.78 -16.28 19.29
CA PHE A 168 -15.36 -15.48 18.14
C PHE A 168 -16.61 -15.14 17.32
N PRO A 169 -17.00 -13.85 17.21
CA PRO A 169 -18.14 -13.47 16.39
C PRO A 169 -17.78 -13.65 14.91
N LEU A 170 -18.68 -14.30 14.18
CA LEU A 170 -18.56 -14.56 12.75
C LEU A 170 -18.74 -13.24 11.97
N VAL A 171 -17.67 -12.48 11.78
CA VAL A 171 -17.68 -11.28 10.92
C VAL A 171 -17.50 -11.69 9.46
N ASN A 172 -18.47 -11.30 8.64
CA ASN A 172 -18.51 -11.52 7.20
C ASN A 172 -17.23 -11.02 6.49
N PRO A 173 -16.40 -11.89 5.88
CA PRO A 173 -15.10 -11.53 5.30
C PRO A 173 -15.15 -10.58 4.09
N SER A 174 -16.33 -10.42 3.49
CA SER A 174 -16.51 -9.73 2.20
C SER A 174 -16.45 -8.20 2.29
N HIS A 175 -16.68 -7.64 3.48
CA HIS A 175 -16.59 -6.20 3.72
C HIS A 175 -15.17 -5.82 4.19
N GLY A 176 -14.55 -6.68 5.02
CA GLY A 176 -13.21 -6.47 5.55
C GLY A 176 -12.12 -6.43 4.47
N LEU A 177 -12.21 -7.26 3.43
CA LEU A 177 -11.23 -7.24 2.32
C LEU A 177 -11.30 -5.95 1.49
N ARG A 178 -12.51 -5.40 1.27
CA ARG A 178 -12.66 -4.12 0.55
C ARG A 178 -12.25 -2.94 1.43
N GLN A 179 -12.54 -3.01 2.73
CA GLN A 179 -12.11 -2.02 3.71
C GLN A 179 -10.57 -2.03 3.85
N ALA A 180 -9.95 -3.22 3.93
CA ALA A 180 -8.50 -3.38 4.02
C ALA A 180 -7.80 -2.94 2.72
N GLN A 181 -8.36 -3.25 1.55
CA GLN A 181 -7.80 -2.78 0.28
C GLN A 181 -7.96 -1.27 0.10
N LYS A 182 -9.05 -0.68 0.63
CA LYS A 182 -9.24 0.78 0.67
C LYS A 182 -8.27 1.45 1.65
N LEU A 183 -8.09 0.88 2.84
CA LEU A 183 -7.13 1.36 3.85
C LEU A 183 -5.68 1.21 3.39
N LEU A 184 -5.31 0.16 2.64
CA LEU A 184 -3.97 0.05 2.04
C LEU A 184 -3.74 1.10 0.95
N LEU A 185 -4.77 1.42 0.16
CA LEU A 185 -4.67 2.43 -0.88
C LEU A 185 -4.65 3.85 -0.28
N GLU A 186 -5.44 4.09 0.76
CA GLU A 186 -5.41 5.33 1.56
C GLU A 186 -4.09 5.46 2.33
N ALA A 187 -3.55 4.39 2.93
CA ALA A 187 -2.24 4.40 3.58
C ALA A 187 -1.10 4.64 2.57
N SER A 188 -1.16 4.04 1.38
CA SER A 188 -0.20 4.31 0.29
C SER A 188 -0.33 5.73 -0.28
N GLN A 189 -1.48 6.40 -0.14
CA GLN A 189 -1.69 7.79 -0.53
C GLN A 189 -1.23 8.74 0.57
N LEU A 190 -1.53 8.43 1.83
CA LEU A 190 -1.05 9.15 3.01
C LEU A 190 0.46 9.05 3.18
N ASP A 191 1.11 7.94 2.81
CA ASP A 191 2.58 7.88 2.78
C ASP A 191 3.18 8.76 1.67
N ARG A 192 2.46 9.00 0.56
CA ARG A 192 2.90 9.96 -0.47
C ARG A 192 2.64 11.40 -0.04
N GLU A 193 1.51 11.66 0.60
CA GLU A 193 1.16 12.99 1.11
C GLU A 193 2.00 13.36 2.33
N ASN A 194 2.21 12.47 3.32
CA ASN A 194 3.13 12.68 4.44
C ASN A 194 4.60 12.79 4.01
N VAL A 195 5.06 12.09 2.97
CA VAL A 195 6.41 12.35 2.44
C VAL A 195 6.50 13.76 1.83
N LEU A 196 5.42 14.28 1.26
CA LEU A 196 5.36 15.66 0.74
C LEU A 196 5.06 16.73 1.82
N GLU A 197 4.43 16.36 2.94
CA GLU A 197 4.08 17.25 4.06
C GLU A 197 5.18 17.29 5.13
N CYS A 198 5.87 16.17 5.38
CA CYS A 198 7.05 16.11 6.26
C CYS A 198 8.28 16.76 5.61
N PHE A 199 8.43 16.68 4.29
CA PHE A 199 9.37 17.49 3.53
C PHE A 199 8.64 18.73 3.02
N GLY A 200 8.29 19.63 3.94
CA GLY A 200 7.83 20.97 3.60
C GLY A 200 8.67 21.56 2.47
N ARG A 201 8.00 22.29 1.55
CA ARG A 201 8.54 22.88 0.31
C ARG A 201 10.07 22.96 0.33
N PRO A 202 10.76 22.25 -0.56
CA PRO A 202 12.19 22.13 -0.45
C PRO A 202 12.82 23.52 -0.61
N VAL A 203 13.73 23.85 0.31
CA VAL A 203 14.45 25.13 0.40
C VAL A 203 15.13 25.54 -0.92
N TRP A 204 15.36 24.62 -1.85
CA TRP A 204 15.86 24.92 -3.20
C TRP A 204 14.87 25.71 -4.07
N GLU A 205 13.56 25.65 -3.83
CA GLU A 205 12.55 26.39 -4.59
C GLU A 205 12.58 27.89 -4.24
N GLU A 206 13.14 28.25 -3.08
CA GLU A 206 13.31 29.64 -2.63
C GLU A 206 14.64 30.25 -3.12
N ARG A 207 15.70 29.45 -3.27
CA ARG A 207 16.98 29.91 -3.86
C ARG A 207 16.89 30.24 -5.35
N LYS A 208 15.90 29.73 -6.09
CA LYS A 208 15.68 30.12 -7.50
C LYS A 208 15.00 31.48 -7.67
N LYS A 209 14.35 32.03 -6.63
CA LYS A 209 13.70 33.35 -6.70
C LYS A 209 14.60 34.51 -6.24
N THR A 210 15.69 34.24 -5.53
CA THR A 210 16.64 35.26 -5.07
C THR A 210 17.83 35.46 -6.00
N CYS A 211 18.01 34.60 -7.01
CA CYS A 211 18.93 34.83 -8.14
C CYS A 211 18.18 35.39 -9.37
N SER A 212 17.41 36.46 -9.17
CA SER A 212 16.93 37.29 -10.28
C SER A 212 16.88 38.74 -9.83
N LEU A 213 18.05 39.36 -9.73
CA LEU A 213 18.19 40.81 -9.59
C LEU A 213 19.43 41.31 -10.36
N PRO A 214 19.46 42.60 -10.72
CA PRO A 214 19.52 43.05 -12.11
C PRO A 214 20.90 43.62 -12.46
N SER A 215 21.24 43.61 -13.74
CA SER A 215 22.28 44.49 -14.27
C SER A 215 21.88 44.98 -15.65
N GLY A 216 21.19 46.12 -15.67
CA GLY A 216 21.42 47.07 -16.73
C GLY A 216 22.81 47.66 -16.52
N CYS A 217 23.67 47.55 -17.52
CA CYS A 217 24.86 48.39 -17.64
C CYS A 217 25.18 48.56 -19.13
N SER A 218 24.88 49.76 -19.61
CA SER A 218 25.57 50.53 -20.66
C SER A 218 26.07 49.78 -21.91
N GLN A 219 25.33 49.98 -23.01
CA GLN A 219 25.94 50.08 -24.34
C GLN A 219 26.97 51.20 -24.30
N SER A 220 28.24 50.86 -24.53
CA SER A 220 29.28 51.80 -24.92
C SER A 220 29.77 51.36 -26.28
N ASP A 221 29.63 52.27 -27.24
CA ASP A 221 30.17 52.19 -28.59
C ASP A 221 31.68 51.98 -28.53
N GLU A 222 32.22 51.03 -29.31
CA GLU A 222 33.61 51.14 -29.75
C GLU A 222 33.81 50.51 -31.13
N GLU A 223 34.35 51.34 -32.01
CA GLU A 223 34.68 51.12 -33.40
C GLU A 223 35.56 49.88 -33.61
N THR A 224 35.35 49.15 -34.71
CA THR A 224 36.47 48.42 -35.31
C THR A 224 36.42 48.54 -36.83
N ARG A 225 37.21 49.50 -37.28
CA ARG A 225 37.75 49.66 -38.61
C ARG A 225 38.82 48.58 -38.83
N THR A 226 38.51 47.57 -39.64
CA THR A 226 39.33 47.06 -40.77
C THR A 226 38.58 45.97 -41.49
#